data_AF-A0A139JT10-F1
#
_entry.id   AF-A0A139JT10-F1
#
_cell.length_a   1.000
_cell.length_b   1.000
_cell.length_c   1.000
_cell.angle_alpha   90.00
_cell.angle_beta   90.00
_cell.angle_gamma   90.00
#
_symmetry.space_group_name_H-M   'P 1'
#
loop_
_entity.id
_entity.type
_entity.pdbx_description
1 polymer ?
#
loop_
_entity_poly.entity_id
_entity_poly.type
_entity_poly.pdbx_seq_one_letter_code
_entity_poly.pdbx_strand_id
1 'polypeptide(L)'
;MTEPWKDWEHEGDMSADRLRPSEVKELLCAADGWKMIYQGVTFYFQFDEEGNVASDSDETLLKNEVGTDYSLDFQGEKAVLLTLLNGGMLQYLNENSETTFVITGYSDSQITAVGQTHGKEMILTPVSTAALQQAKERKRLAIIAYNKAQAMDLLKGELNNGVFRRSSSSFLAHYLIICDESNNWKVKISAIDNGVVKHTEYPMIIDTTNDENAVLTLGSNVTVDGISLNKLYYNYLNGEIETDNANVVCDTRKASDIAAWYADGWKTHIVDQDEIHADFKGIFHSGVEFDDRNPRNLIACPWSGMGSYIGFAVTMTADNATGRIFISLGEPYDLFGWNNNPADYNRVQQDYSKFLSFCVSEDGFYWSYDDNDSMVYVLSATGERWFRMKK
;
A
#
# COMPACT_ATOMS: atom_id res chain seq x y z
N MET A 1 -44.53 21.58 1.34
CA MET A 1 -43.50 21.08 0.41
C MET A 1 -43.50 22.03 -0.76
N THR A 2 -42.36 22.63 -1.09
CA THR A 2 -42.16 23.37 -2.34
C THR A 2 -42.10 22.37 -3.51
N GLU A 3 -42.44 22.83 -4.70
CA GLU A 3 -42.47 22.01 -5.93
C GLU A 3 -41.09 22.10 -6.60
N PRO A 4 -40.26 21.04 -6.61
CA PRO A 4 -38.85 21.15 -7.01
C PRO A 4 -38.63 21.71 -8.43
N TRP A 5 -39.61 21.51 -9.30
CA TRP A 5 -39.58 21.94 -10.70
C TRP A 5 -39.61 23.47 -10.87
N LYS A 6 -40.05 24.23 -9.85
CA LYS A 6 -40.08 25.71 -9.92
C LYS A 6 -38.70 26.35 -9.76
N ASP A 7 -37.78 25.67 -9.09
CA ASP A 7 -36.38 26.09 -9.05
C ASP A 7 -35.72 25.92 -10.44
N TRP A 8 -36.25 25.01 -11.28
CA TRP A 8 -35.83 24.79 -12.67
C TRP A 8 -36.50 25.72 -13.70
N GLU A 9 -37.66 26.32 -13.40
CA GLU A 9 -38.34 27.27 -14.32
C GLU A 9 -37.49 28.53 -14.62
N HIS A 10 -36.45 28.80 -13.82
CA HIS A 10 -35.54 29.95 -13.97
C HIS A 10 -34.13 29.59 -14.47
N GLU A 11 -33.79 28.31 -14.70
CA GLU A 11 -32.46 27.93 -15.22
C GLU A 11 -32.18 28.46 -16.64
N GLY A 12 -33.22 28.86 -17.39
CA GLY A 12 -33.08 29.52 -18.69
C GLY A 12 -32.96 31.05 -18.65
N ASP A 13 -33.17 31.69 -17.50
CA ASP A 13 -33.47 33.14 -17.37
C ASP A 13 -32.47 33.87 -16.44
N MET A 14 -31.25 33.33 -16.32
CA MET A 14 -30.19 33.80 -15.42
C MET A 14 -29.51 35.08 -15.92
N SER A 15 -28.92 35.86 -14.99
CA SER A 15 -28.28 37.13 -15.33
C SER A 15 -27.06 36.97 -16.26
N ALA A 16 -26.83 37.98 -17.11
CA ALA A 16 -25.68 38.03 -18.03
C ALA A 16 -24.32 38.13 -17.29
N ASP A 17 -24.34 38.50 -16.02
CA ASP A 17 -23.16 38.57 -15.14
C ASP A 17 -22.87 37.24 -14.41
N ARG A 18 -23.58 36.15 -14.74
CA ARG A 18 -23.34 34.81 -14.17
C ARG A 18 -22.00 34.25 -14.63
N LEU A 19 -21.23 33.70 -13.69
CA LEU A 19 -20.04 32.88 -13.99
C LEU A 19 -20.49 31.52 -14.58
N ARG A 20 -20.00 31.13 -15.76
CA ARG A 20 -20.39 29.86 -16.40
C ARG A 20 -19.26 28.81 -16.27
N PRO A 21 -19.57 27.56 -15.87
CA PRO A 21 -18.61 26.46 -15.86
C PRO A 21 -17.83 26.27 -17.18
N SER A 22 -18.47 26.52 -18.33
CA SER A 22 -17.83 26.45 -19.65
C SER A 22 -16.73 27.50 -19.86
N GLU A 23 -16.93 28.73 -19.40
CA GLU A 23 -15.93 29.81 -19.51
C GLU A 23 -14.77 29.58 -18.55
N VAL A 24 -15.07 29.09 -17.35
CA VAL A 24 -14.05 28.67 -16.38
C VAL A 24 -13.21 27.53 -16.97
N LYS A 25 -13.81 26.56 -17.65
CA LYS A 25 -13.07 25.48 -18.32
C LYS A 25 -12.18 26.02 -19.44
N GLU A 26 -12.75 26.81 -20.36
CA GLU A 26 -12.02 27.41 -21.49
C GLU A 26 -10.81 28.23 -20.99
N LEU A 27 -10.99 29.02 -19.92
CA LEU A 27 -9.90 29.75 -19.27
C LEU A 27 -8.85 28.81 -18.63
N LEU A 28 -9.29 27.78 -17.88
CA LEU A 28 -8.39 26.84 -17.21
C LEU A 28 -7.48 26.10 -18.20
N CYS A 29 -8.04 25.67 -19.34
CA CYS A 29 -7.34 24.93 -20.39
C CYS A 29 -6.58 25.81 -21.39
N ALA A 30 -6.86 27.12 -21.47
CA ALA A 30 -6.15 28.05 -22.36
C ALA A 30 -4.75 28.46 -21.85
N ALA A 31 -4.42 28.19 -20.59
CA ALA A 31 -3.11 28.47 -20.01
C ALA A 31 -2.22 27.21 -19.96
N ASP A 32 -0.92 27.36 -20.25
CA ASP A 32 0.13 26.34 -20.05
C ASP A 32 0.02 25.62 -18.69
N GLY A 33 -0.43 26.36 -17.67
CA GLY A 33 -0.86 25.89 -16.37
C GLY A 33 -1.09 27.06 -15.40
N TRP A 34 -1.45 26.71 -14.16
CA TRP A 34 -1.81 27.64 -13.10
C TRP A 34 -0.92 27.45 -11.88
N LYS A 35 -0.57 28.56 -11.22
CA LYS A 35 0.14 28.61 -9.93
C LYS A 35 -0.81 29.13 -8.86
N MET A 36 -0.86 28.45 -7.70
CA MET A 36 -1.52 28.92 -6.49
C MET A 36 -0.52 28.95 -5.33
N ILE A 37 -0.70 29.83 -4.34
CA ILE A 37 0.03 29.75 -3.06
C ILE A 37 -1.01 29.56 -1.95
N TYR A 38 -0.91 28.47 -1.21
CA TYR A 38 -1.91 28.09 -0.21
C TYR A 38 -1.25 27.34 0.97
N GLN A 39 -1.59 27.70 2.21
CA GLN A 39 -0.92 27.26 3.46
C GLN A 39 0.62 27.38 3.46
N GLY A 40 1.19 28.28 2.66
CA GLY A 40 2.64 28.48 2.53
C GLY A 40 3.32 27.57 1.49
N VAL A 41 2.57 26.66 0.86
CA VAL A 41 3.00 25.80 -0.25
C VAL A 41 2.64 26.47 -1.58
N THR A 42 3.52 26.43 -2.58
CA THR A 42 3.12 26.66 -3.98
C THR A 42 2.54 25.39 -4.57
N PHE A 43 1.35 25.48 -5.17
CA PHE A 43 0.76 24.44 -6.00
C PHE A 43 0.80 24.83 -7.47
N TYR A 44 0.90 23.82 -8.33
CA TYR A 44 0.86 23.93 -9.78
C TYR A 44 -0.23 23.01 -10.34
N PHE A 45 -0.94 23.46 -11.37
CA PHE A 45 -2.01 22.69 -12.01
C PHE A 45 -1.93 22.84 -13.53
N GLN A 46 -2.09 21.74 -14.27
CA GLN A 46 -2.26 21.75 -15.73
C GLN A 46 -3.56 21.00 -16.05
N PHE A 47 -4.58 21.71 -16.53
CA PHE A 47 -5.92 21.18 -16.82
C PHE A 47 -6.08 20.89 -18.30
N ASP A 48 -6.76 19.80 -18.66
CA ASP A 48 -7.08 19.47 -20.06
C ASP A 48 -8.58 19.48 -20.39
N GLU A 49 -8.87 19.34 -21.68
CA GLU A 49 -10.24 19.32 -22.21
C GLU A 49 -10.98 17.99 -21.98
N GLU A 50 -10.31 16.93 -21.57
CA GLU A 50 -10.94 15.62 -21.29
C GLU A 50 -11.49 15.54 -19.86
N GLY A 51 -10.98 16.39 -18.95
CA GLY A 51 -11.39 16.46 -17.55
C GLY A 51 -10.29 16.05 -16.58
N ASN A 52 -9.05 15.88 -17.04
CA ASN A 52 -7.91 15.54 -16.18
C ASN A 52 -7.17 16.81 -15.74
N VAL A 53 -6.51 16.73 -14.59
CA VAL A 53 -5.58 17.74 -14.08
C VAL A 53 -4.30 17.07 -13.55
N ALA A 54 -3.16 17.52 -14.04
CA ALA A 54 -1.87 17.23 -13.42
C ALA A 54 -1.64 18.25 -12.29
N SER A 55 -1.62 17.77 -11.04
CA SER A 55 -1.44 18.59 -9.84
C SER A 55 -0.06 18.35 -9.22
N ASP A 56 0.72 19.41 -9.06
CA ASP A 56 2.08 19.38 -8.53
C ASP A 56 2.31 20.50 -7.48
N SER A 57 3.50 20.59 -6.91
CA SER A 57 3.87 21.62 -5.92
C SER A 57 5.28 22.15 -6.10
N ASP A 58 5.70 23.10 -5.28
CA ASP A 58 7.11 23.35 -5.02
C ASP A 58 7.73 22.28 -4.11
N GLU A 59 9.04 22.42 -3.89
CA GLU A 59 9.91 21.60 -3.05
C GLU A 59 9.53 21.53 -1.54
N THR A 60 8.47 22.21 -1.07
CA THR A 60 7.99 22.07 0.32
C THR A 60 7.20 20.78 0.58
N LEU A 61 6.59 20.18 -0.46
CA LEU A 61 5.92 18.87 -0.38
C LEU A 61 6.65 17.85 -1.25
N LEU A 62 7.49 17.02 -0.63
CA LEU A 62 8.29 15.98 -1.29
C LEU A 62 7.44 14.72 -1.59
N LYS A 63 6.44 14.88 -2.46
CA LYS A 63 5.57 13.84 -3.03
C LYS A 63 5.48 14.02 -4.54
N ASN A 64 5.40 12.93 -5.30
CA ASN A 64 5.32 13.00 -6.76
C ASN A 64 4.01 13.65 -7.24
N GLU A 65 3.99 14.11 -8.49
CA GLU A 65 2.82 14.73 -9.15
C GLU A 65 1.59 13.80 -9.09
N VAL A 66 0.43 14.39 -8.77
CA VAL A 66 -0.85 13.69 -8.71
C VAL A 66 -1.66 14.05 -9.96
N GLY A 67 -1.73 13.12 -10.90
CA GLY A 67 -2.76 13.14 -11.94
C GLY A 67 -4.11 12.74 -11.33
N THR A 68 -5.16 13.53 -11.56
CA THR A 68 -6.51 13.25 -11.08
C THR A 68 -7.58 13.93 -11.94
N ASP A 69 -8.85 13.61 -11.71
CA ASP A 69 -9.97 14.22 -12.43
C ASP A 69 -10.33 15.59 -11.84
N TYR A 70 -10.88 16.49 -12.65
CA TYR A 70 -11.57 17.69 -12.19
C TYR A 70 -12.99 17.77 -12.74
N SER A 71 -13.87 18.45 -12.00
CA SER A 71 -15.24 18.73 -12.41
C SER A 71 -15.62 20.18 -12.10
N LEU A 72 -16.54 20.72 -12.90
CA LEU A 72 -17.02 22.11 -12.79
C LEU A 72 -18.54 22.12 -12.68
N ASP A 73 -19.05 22.68 -11.59
CA ASP A 73 -20.48 22.79 -11.29
C ASP A 73 -20.88 24.22 -10.89
N PHE A 74 -22.17 24.53 -10.79
CA PHE A 74 -22.67 25.86 -10.44
C PHE A 74 -23.10 25.98 -8.97
N GLN A 75 -22.76 27.08 -8.31
CA GLN A 75 -23.28 27.42 -6.98
C GLN A 75 -24.13 28.70 -7.07
N GLY A 76 -25.33 28.55 -7.61
CA GLY A 76 -26.21 29.66 -7.99
C GLY A 76 -25.64 30.45 -9.17
N GLU A 77 -26.03 31.73 -9.30
CA GLU A 77 -25.58 32.58 -10.42
C GLU A 77 -24.14 33.10 -10.28
N LYS A 78 -23.58 33.15 -9.06
CA LYS A 78 -22.38 33.97 -8.76
C LYS A 78 -21.11 33.20 -8.41
N ALA A 79 -21.15 31.87 -8.49
CA ALA A 79 -19.99 31.04 -8.21
C ALA A 79 -19.99 29.75 -9.04
N VAL A 80 -18.79 29.29 -9.36
CA VAL A 80 -18.52 27.99 -9.99
C VAL A 80 -17.70 27.15 -9.02
N LEU A 81 -18.10 25.89 -8.83
CA LEU A 81 -17.35 24.91 -8.03
C LEU A 81 -16.35 24.21 -8.93
N LEU A 82 -15.05 24.40 -8.69
CA LEU A 82 -14.00 23.55 -9.25
C LEU A 82 -13.65 22.47 -8.23
N THR A 83 -14.04 21.23 -8.49
CA THR A 83 -13.72 20.09 -7.63
C THR A 83 -12.60 19.27 -8.24
N LEU A 84 -11.50 19.09 -7.51
CA LEU A 84 -10.43 18.15 -7.84
C LEU A 84 -10.72 16.82 -7.12
N LEU A 85 -10.73 15.70 -7.85
CA LEU A 85 -10.95 14.38 -7.24
C LEU A 85 -9.83 14.11 -6.22
N ASN A 86 -10.23 13.76 -5.00
CA ASN A 86 -9.35 13.60 -3.83
C ASN A 86 -8.44 14.82 -3.50
N GLY A 87 -8.68 16.00 -4.10
CA GLY A 87 -7.92 17.23 -3.84
C GLY A 87 -6.58 17.37 -4.56
N GLY A 88 -6.20 16.46 -5.47
CA GLY A 88 -4.90 16.51 -6.15
C GLY A 88 -3.74 16.53 -5.14
N MET A 89 -2.78 17.44 -5.30
CA MET A 89 -1.67 17.61 -4.34
C MET A 89 -2.07 18.23 -2.99
N LEU A 90 -3.24 18.85 -2.86
CA LEU A 90 -3.67 19.42 -1.57
C LEU A 90 -3.92 18.34 -0.51
N GLN A 91 -4.15 17.08 -0.93
CA GLN A 91 -4.30 15.93 -0.02
C GLN A 91 -3.12 15.74 0.94
N TYR A 92 -1.94 16.26 0.59
CA TYR A 92 -0.72 16.18 1.42
C TYR A 92 -0.53 17.38 2.36
N LEU A 93 -1.52 18.28 2.49
CA LEU A 93 -1.53 19.33 3.50
C LEU A 93 -1.95 18.78 4.86
N ASN A 94 -1.10 18.95 5.88
CA ASN A 94 -1.35 18.53 7.26
C ASN A 94 -2.60 19.18 7.88
N GLU A 95 -2.99 20.37 7.42
CA GLU A 95 -4.20 21.07 7.85
C GLU A 95 -4.84 21.82 6.68
N ASN A 96 -6.16 21.99 6.73
CA ASN A 96 -6.94 22.81 5.79
C ASN A 96 -6.82 22.36 4.32
N SER A 97 -6.64 21.06 4.08
CA SER A 97 -6.77 20.45 2.76
C SER A 97 -8.16 20.69 2.18
N GLU A 98 -8.24 20.92 0.88
CA GLU A 98 -9.48 21.28 0.18
C GLU A 98 -9.59 20.47 -1.12
N THR A 99 -10.78 19.92 -1.38
CA THR A 99 -11.11 19.27 -2.66
C THR A 99 -11.79 20.21 -3.64
N THR A 100 -12.46 21.25 -3.13
CA THR A 100 -13.41 22.05 -3.90
C THR A 100 -13.12 23.54 -3.72
N PHE A 101 -12.91 24.25 -4.82
CA PHE A 101 -12.64 25.68 -4.86
C PHE A 101 -13.88 26.41 -5.36
N VAL A 102 -14.43 27.31 -4.55
CA VAL A 102 -15.57 28.16 -4.90
C VAL A 102 -15.04 29.39 -5.64
N ILE A 103 -15.05 29.35 -6.97
CA ILE A 103 -14.60 30.45 -7.83
C ILE A 103 -15.63 31.58 -7.78
N THR A 104 -15.18 32.78 -7.41
CA THR A 104 -16.01 33.99 -7.24
C THR A 104 -15.69 35.09 -8.26
N GLY A 105 -14.66 34.90 -9.09
CA GLY A 105 -14.37 35.75 -10.24
C GLY A 105 -13.13 35.27 -11.00
N TYR A 106 -13.02 35.68 -12.27
CA TYR A 106 -11.88 35.33 -13.12
C TYR A 106 -11.56 36.41 -14.17
N SER A 107 -10.37 36.30 -14.75
CA SER A 107 -9.87 37.04 -15.92
C SER A 107 -8.72 36.26 -16.57
N ASP A 108 -8.28 36.68 -17.75
CA ASP A 108 -7.14 36.12 -18.51
C ASP A 108 -5.83 35.99 -17.71
N SER A 109 -5.72 36.67 -16.56
CA SER A 109 -4.52 36.70 -15.71
C SER A 109 -4.73 36.21 -14.28
N GLN A 110 -5.97 35.87 -13.86
CA GLN A 110 -6.26 35.49 -12.48
C GLN A 110 -7.60 34.74 -12.36
N ILE A 111 -7.62 33.67 -11.54
CA ILE A 111 -8.86 33.12 -10.98
C ILE A 111 -8.84 33.36 -9.46
N THR A 112 -9.94 33.88 -8.92
CA THR A 112 -10.13 34.14 -7.50
C THR A 112 -11.19 33.19 -6.95
N ALA A 113 -10.82 32.46 -5.90
CA ALA A 113 -11.66 31.46 -5.26
C ALA A 113 -11.50 31.46 -3.74
N VAL A 114 -12.36 30.69 -3.06
CA VAL A 114 -12.14 30.27 -1.66
C VAL A 114 -12.29 28.76 -1.54
N GLY A 115 -11.54 28.13 -0.65
CA GLY A 115 -11.74 26.72 -0.29
C GLY A 115 -13.13 26.50 0.30
N GLN A 116 -13.86 25.50 -0.17
CA GLN A 116 -15.26 25.28 0.21
C GLN A 116 -15.43 24.86 1.68
N THR A 117 -14.46 24.14 2.24
CA THR A 117 -14.53 23.53 3.58
C THR A 117 -14.08 24.50 4.68
N HIS A 118 -13.04 25.27 4.40
CA HIS A 118 -12.32 26.11 5.36
C HIS A 118 -12.41 27.62 5.05
N GLY A 119 -13.00 28.01 3.91
CA GLY A 119 -13.27 29.41 3.55
C GLY A 119 -12.01 30.26 3.30
N LYS A 120 -10.84 29.63 3.15
CA LYS A 120 -9.56 30.33 2.96
C LYS A 120 -9.40 30.78 1.51
N GLU A 121 -8.85 31.98 1.32
CA GLU A 121 -8.61 32.57 0.00
C GLU A 121 -7.66 31.72 -0.85
N MET A 122 -7.98 31.64 -2.14
CA MET A 122 -7.23 30.94 -3.18
C MET A 122 -7.12 31.85 -4.40
N ILE A 123 -5.89 32.15 -4.82
CA ILE A 123 -5.62 32.93 -6.02
C ILE A 123 -4.77 32.07 -6.94
N LEU A 124 -5.30 31.77 -8.12
CA LEU A 124 -4.60 31.08 -9.18
C LEU A 124 -4.16 32.12 -10.22
N THR A 125 -2.90 32.10 -10.63
CA THR A 125 -2.37 32.91 -11.73
C THR A 125 -1.73 32.03 -12.80
N PRO A 126 -1.78 32.40 -14.09
CA PRO A 126 -1.20 31.59 -15.15
C PRO A 126 0.32 31.55 -15.04
N VAL A 127 0.92 30.41 -15.39
CA VAL A 127 2.36 30.16 -15.35
C VAL A 127 2.79 29.41 -16.62
N SER A 128 3.90 29.83 -17.23
CA SER A 128 4.35 29.26 -18.50
C SER A 128 4.96 27.87 -18.35
N THR A 129 4.94 27.09 -19.44
CA THR A 129 5.54 25.75 -19.57
C THR A 129 6.97 25.74 -19.07
N ALA A 130 7.77 26.77 -19.39
CA ALA A 130 9.16 26.87 -18.95
C ALA A 130 9.29 27.00 -17.41
N ALA A 131 8.39 27.73 -16.75
CA ALA A 131 8.39 27.88 -15.31
C ALA A 131 7.81 26.65 -14.58
N LEU A 132 6.83 25.96 -15.18
CA LEU A 132 6.32 24.66 -14.72
C LEU A 132 7.41 23.58 -14.77
N GLN A 133 8.10 23.44 -15.90
CA GLN A 133 9.21 22.49 -16.05
C GLN A 133 10.37 22.81 -15.09
N GLN A 134 10.66 24.09 -14.84
CA GLN A 134 11.66 24.48 -13.85
C GLN A 134 11.23 24.15 -12.40
N ALA A 135 9.94 24.22 -12.08
CA ALA A 135 9.42 23.79 -10.78
C ALA A 135 9.50 22.28 -10.60
N LYS A 136 9.01 21.52 -11.59
CA LYS A 136 9.11 20.06 -11.67
C LYS A 136 10.55 19.58 -11.47
N GLU A 137 11.52 20.18 -12.16
CA GLU A 137 12.94 19.81 -12.00
C GLU A 137 13.52 20.17 -10.63
N ARG A 138 13.22 21.35 -10.06
CA ARG A 138 13.66 21.68 -8.68
C ARG A 138 13.13 20.66 -7.67
N LYS A 139 11.85 20.33 -7.76
CA LYS A 139 11.18 19.38 -6.87
C LYS A 139 11.71 17.96 -7.06
N ARG A 140 11.92 17.51 -8.30
CA ARG A 140 12.56 16.22 -8.63
C ARG A 140 13.94 16.09 -7.97
N LEU A 141 14.77 17.12 -8.09
CA LEU A 141 16.10 17.18 -7.46
C LEU A 141 16.02 17.23 -5.93
N ALA A 142 15.01 17.91 -5.35
CA ALA A 142 14.79 17.96 -3.91
C ALA A 142 14.37 16.60 -3.33
N ILE A 143 13.46 15.88 -4.01
CA ILE A 143 13.06 14.51 -3.65
C ILE A 143 14.28 13.57 -3.69
N ILE A 144 15.05 13.62 -4.77
CA ILE A 144 16.27 12.81 -4.92
C ILE A 144 17.29 13.12 -3.82
N ALA A 145 17.55 14.40 -3.52
CA ALA A 145 18.50 14.79 -2.47
C ALA A 145 18.04 14.34 -1.07
N TYR A 146 16.74 14.42 -0.78
CA TYR A 146 16.13 13.98 0.48
C TYR A 146 16.23 12.46 0.67
N ASN A 147 15.84 11.70 -0.35
CA ASN A 147 15.91 10.24 -0.35
C ASN A 147 17.36 9.72 -0.32
N LYS A 148 18.27 10.33 -1.11
CA LYS A 148 19.71 10.02 -1.09
C LYS A 148 20.35 10.30 0.27
N ALA A 149 19.91 11.33 0.99
CA ALA A 149 20.39 11.63 2.35
C ALA A 149 19.90 10.61 3.40
N GLN A 150 18.71 10.01 3.22
CA GLN A 150 18.12 9.06 4.18
C GLN A 150 18.34 7.58 3.81
N ALA A 151 18.83 7.29 2.60
CA ALA A 151 18.98 5.93 2.06
C ALA A 151 19.58 4.92 3.05
N MET A 152 20.62 5.31 3.79
CA MET A 152 21.30 4.42 4.74
C MET A 152 20.47 4.06 5.97
N ASP A 153 19.56 4.93 6.41
CA ASP A 153 18.69 4.70 7.57
C ASP A 153 17.41 3.99 7.15
N LEU A 154 16.84 4.35 5.99
CA LEU A 154 15.74 3.62 5.36
C LEU A 154 16.13 2.15 5.11
N LEU A 155 17.30 1.88 4.52
CA LEU A 155 17.80 0.52 4.31
C LEU A 155 18.14 -0.24 5.62
N LYS A 156 18.18 0.43 6.78
CA LYS A 156 18.32 -0.21 8.10
C LYS A 156 16.99 -0.51 8.79
N GLY A 157 15.89 0.16 8.40
CA GLY A 157 14.56 -0.02 9.02
C GLY A 157 13.40 -0.04 8.02
N GLU A 158 13.09 1.08 7.36
CA GLU A 158 11.87 1.19 6.54
C GLU A 158 11.90 0.38 5.25
N LEU A 159 13.06 0.04 4.71
CA LEU A 159 13.23 -0.76 3.49
C LEU A 159 14.07 -2.03 3.71
N ASN A 160 14.38 -2.35 4.98
CA ASN A 160 15.26 -3.47 5.31
C ASN A 160 14.61 -4.86 5.09
N ASN A 161 13.30 -4.96 4.91
CA ASN A 161 12.60 -6.22 4.68
C ASN A 161 11.46 -6.07 3.67
N GLY A 162 11.08 -7.19 3.07
CA GLY A 162 10.05 -7.27 2.05
C GLY A 162 10.06 -8.62 1.34
N VAL A 163 9.32 -8.70 0.24
CA VAL A 163 9.11 -9.95 -0.50
C VAL A 163 9.47 -9.76 -1.97
N PHE A 164 10.29 -10.66 -2.51
CA PHE A 164 10.41 -10.83 -3.96
C PHE A 164 9.18 -11.55 -4.49
N ARG A 165 8.52 -10.98 -5.49
CA ARG A 165 7.38 -11.55 -6.20
C ARG A 165 7.67 -11.63 -7.70
N ARG A 166 7.10 -12.62 -8.40
CA ARG A 166 6.98 -12.56 -9.85
C ARG A 166 6.11 -11.34 -10.22
N SER A 167 6.32 -10.76 -11.39
CA SER A 167 5.43 -9.71 -11.94
C SER A 167 3.97 -10.17 -12.13
N SER A 168 3.70 -11.48 -12.06
CA SER A 168 2.38 -12.11 -11.92
C SER A 168 1.91 -12.26 -10.45
N SER A 169 2.29 -11.32 -9.58
CA SER A 169 1.97 -11.24 -8.13
C SER A 169 2.39 -12.43 -7.24
N SER A 170 3.01 -13.48 -7.81
CA SER A 170 3.28 -14.75 -7.13
C SER A 170 4.50 -14.65 -6.21
N PHE A 171 4.41 -15.15 -4.98
CA PHE A 171 5.54 -15.21 -4.03
C PHE A 171 6.77 -15.94 -4.60
N LEU A 172 7.97 -15.41 -4.35
CA LEU A 172 9.25 -16.07 -4.64
C LEU A 172 10.08 -16.32 -3.37
N ALA A 173 10.33 -15.27 -2.59
CA ALA A 173 11.06 -15.33 -1.32
C ALA A 173 10.85 -14.06 -0.48
N HIS A 174 10.98 -14.18 0.85
CA HIS A 174 11.15 -13.02 1.72
C HIS A 174 12.64 -12.63 1.80
N TYR A 175 12.95 -11.33 1.83
CA TYR A 175 14.31 -10.80 2.05
C TYR A 175 14.39 -9.99 3.35
N LEU A 176 15.53 -10.09 4.04
CA LEU A 176 15.88 -9.25 5.18
C LEU A 176 17.32 -8.75 5.02
N ILE A 177 17.49 -7.47 4.73
CA ILE A 177 18.74 -6.74 4.75
C ILE A 177 19.17 -6.57 6.21
N ILE A 178 20.44 -6.88 6.48
CA ILE A 178 21.03 -6.84 7.83
C ILE A 178 22.33 -6.03 7.75
N CYS A 179 22.45 -5.02 8.62
CA CYS A 179 23.67 -4.24 8.83
C CYS A 179 24.13 -4.48 10.27
N ASP A 180 25.40 -4.85 10.47
CA ASP A 180 25.98 -4.92 11.82
C ASP A 180 26.56 -3.57 12.29
N GLU A 181 27.04 -3.51 13.54
CA GLU A 181 27.64 -2.33 14.15
C GLU A 181 28.91 -1.83 13.42
N SER A 182 29.57 -2.70 12.67
CA SER A 182 30.75 -2.38 11.84
C SER A 182 30.37 -1.91 10.42
N ASN A 183 29.07 -1.83 10.12
CA ASN A 183 28.51 -1.61 8.78
C ASN A 183 28.92 -2.70 7.75
N ASN A 184 29.07 -3.96 8.18
CA ASN A 184 29.02 -5.08 7.24
C ASN A 184 27.56 -5.33 6.87
N TRP A 185 27.28 -5.40 5.56
CA TRP A 185 25.93 -5.62 5.05
C TRP A 185 25.74 -7.05 4.55
N LYS A 186 24.53 -7.57 4.75
CA LYS A 186 24.05 -8.85 4.23
C LYS A 186 22.60 -8.72 3.77
N VAL A 187 22.15 -9.70 2.99
CA VAL A 187 20.72 -10.04 2.89
C VAL A 187 20.50 -11.51 3.22
N LYS A 188 19.56 -11.79 4.12
CA LYS A 188 19.02 -13.13 4.36
C LYS A 188 17.81 -13.34 3.45
N ILE A 189 17.91 -14.26 2.51
CA ILE A 189 16.81 -14.63 1.61
C ILE A 189 16.18 -15.92 2.11
N SER A 190 14.85 -15.93 2.19
CA SER A 190 14.04 -16.99 2.78
C SER A 190 13.05 -17.50 1.73
N ALA A 191 13.40 -18.59 1.06
CA ALA A 191 12.69 -19.15 -0.09
C ALA A 191 12.21 -20.57 0.18
N ILE A 192 11.15 -21.01 -0.51
CA ILE A 192 10.73 -22.42 -0.49
C ILE A 192 11.53 -23.17 -1.57
N ASP A 193 12.34 -24.14 -1.17
CA ASP A 193 13.16 -24.95 -2.07
C ASP A 193 13.06 -26.44 -1.68
N ASN A 194 12.66 -27.28 -2.64
CA ASN A 194 12.40 -28.71 -2.44
C ASN A 194 11.41 -29.01 -1.29
N GLY A 195 10.42 -28.12 -1.08
CA GLY A 195 9.34 -28.30 -0.10
C GLY A 195 9.66 -27.84 1.32
N VAL A 196 10.85 -27.30 1.58
CA VAL A 196 11.26 -26.69 2.86
C VAL A 196 11.60 -25.21 2.67
N VAL A 197 11.45 -24.40 3.72
CA VAL A 197 12.02 -23.05 3.77
C VAL A 197 13.53 -23.17 3.93
N LYS A 198 14.30 -22.47 3.09
CA LYS A 198 15.74 -22.30 3.24
C LYS A 198 16.08 -20.83 3.46
N HIS A 199 16.83 -20.57 4.52
CA HIS A 199 17.38 -19.25 4.84
C HIS A 199 18.84 -19.19 4.41
N THR A 200 19.15 -18.38 3.41
CA THR A 200 20.53 -18.19 2.92
C THR A 200 20.96 -16.75 3.11
N GLU A 201 22.07 -16.54 3.81
CA GLU A 201 22.69 -15.22 3.92
C GLU A 201 23.72 -15.00 2.80
N TYR A 202 23.61 -13.86 2.12
CA TYR A 202 24.57 -13.37 1.15
C TYR A 202 25.19 -12.07 1.67
N PRO A 203 26.50 -11.85 1.55
CA PRO A 203 27.08 -10.54 1.80
C PRO A 203 26.55 -9.53 0.78
N MET A 204 26.46 -8.26 1.16
CA MET A 204 25.92 -7.19 0.33
C MET A 204 26.86 -5.99 0.36
N ILE A 205 26.91 -5.22 -0.73
CA ILE A 205 27.66 -3.96 -0.82
C ILE A 205 26.69 -2.86 -1.23
N ILE A 206 26.58 -1.82 -0.41
CA ILE A 206 25.76 -0.63 -0.67
C ILE A 206 26.65 0.46 -1.27
N ASP A 207 26.27 0.99 -2.44
CA ASP A 207 26.89 2.16 -3.05
C ASP A 207 25.83 3.26 -3.23
N THR A 208 25.95 4.35 -2.46
CA THR A 208 25.05 5.52 -2.54
C THR A 208 25.63 6.68 -3.36
N THR A 209 26.76 6.50 -4.04
CA THR A 209 27.46 7.60 -4.72
C THR A 209 26.74 8.09 -5.98
N ASN A 210 26.10 7.18 -6.73
CA ASN A 210 25.26 7.46 -7.91
C ASN A 210 24.11 8.44 -7.56
N ASP A 211 23.64 9.24 -8.53
CA ASP A 211 22.66 10.33 -8.30
C ASP A 211 21.19 9.95 -8.56
N GLU A 212 20.92 8.76 -9.11
CA GLU A 212 19.58 8.25 -9.38
C GLU A 212 19.16 7.17 -8.37
N ASN A 213 20.11 6.33 -7.95
CA ASN A 213 19.87 5.14 -7.13
C ASN A 213 20.97 4.93 -6.08
N ALA A 214 20.64 4.29 -4.96
CA ALA A 214 21.61 3.49 -4.23
C ALA A 214 21.65 2.08 -4.85
N VAL A 215 22.85 1.53 -5.08
CA VAL A 215 23.04 0.21 -5.68
C VAL A 215 23.41 -0.79 -4.60
N LEU A 216 22.56 -1.79 -4.39
CA LEU A 216 22.75 -2.85 -3.40
C LEU A 216 23.22 -4.11 -4.12
N THR A 217 24.53 -4.27 -4.26
CA THR A 217 25.11 -5.41 -4.98
C THR A 217 25.10 -6.66 -4.09
N LEU A 218 24.56 -7.75 -4.62
CA LEU A 218 24.48 -9.05 -3.96
C LEU A 218 25.79 -9.82 -4.17
N GLY A 219 26.32 -10.39 -3.09
CA GLY A 219 27.55 -11.18 -3.12
C GLY A 219 27.29 -12.59 -3.64
N SER A 220 27.86 -12.90 -4.81
CA SER A 220 27.62 -14.12 -5.62
C SER A 220 26.22 -14.17 -6.26
N ASN A 221 26.05 -15.12 -7.18
CA ASN A 221 24.81 -15.30 -7.94
C ASN A 221 23.68 -15.74 -7.00
N VAL A 222 22.87 -14.79 -6.54
CA VAL A 222 21.61 -15.08 -5.86
C VAL A 222 20.64 -15.63 -6.89
N THR A 223 20.01 -16.76 -6.58
CA THR A 223 18.99 -17.37 -7.44
C THR A 223 17.75 -17.68 -6.61
N VAL A 224 16.59 -17.19 -7.05
CA VAL A 224 15.29 -17.45 -6.42
C VAL A 224 14.37 -18.03 -7.49
N ASP A 225 13.83 -19.23 -7.28
CA ASP A 225 12.96 -19.95 -8.24
C ASP A 225 13.55 -20.00 -9.68
N GLY A 226 14.86 -20.27 -9.77
CA GLY A 226 15.63 -20.29 -11.02
C GLY A 226 15.95 -18.91 -11.62
N ILE A 227 15.44 -17.82 -11.06
CA ILE A 227 15.70 -16.45 -11.50
C ILE A 227 16.94 -15.90 -10.80
N SER A 228 17.97 -15.53 -11.58
CA SER A 228 19.15 -14.84 -11.05
C SER A 228 18.84 -13.38 -10.71
N LEU A 229 19.36 -12.95 -9.56
CA LEU A 229 19.39 -11.57 -9.07
C LEU A 229 20.84 -11.24 -8.69
N ASN A 230 21.33 -10.06 -9.06
CA ASN A 230 22.69 -9.61 -8.71
C ASN A 230 22.68 -8.26 -8.00
N LYS A 231 21.61 -7.46 -8.16
CA LYS A 231 21.47 -6.14 -7.54
C LYS A 231 20.03 -5.83 -7.18
N LEU A 232 19.86 -5.13 -6.07
CA LEU A 232 18.69 -4.30 -5.82
C LEU A 232 19.09 -2.83 -6.03
N TYR A 233 18.11 -1.98 -6.33
CA TYR A 233 18.29 -0.54 -6.44
C TYR A 233 17.30 0.13 -5.49
N TYR A 234 17.74 1.07 -4.67
CA TYR A 234 16.85 2.00 -4.01
C TYR A 234 16.80 3.27 -4.85
N ASN A 235 15.71 3.47 -5.56
CA ASN A 235 15.54 4.56 -6.51
C ASN A 235 15.13 5.84 -5.75
N TYR A 236 15.93 6.89 -5.88
CA TYR A 236 15.76 8.11 -5.08
C TYR A 236 14.57 8.97 -5.54
N LEU A 237 13.93 8.69 -6.68
CA LEU A 237 12.81 9.48 -7.18
C LEU A 237 11.43 8.95 -6.75
N ASN A 238 11.21 7.63 -6.82
CA ASN A 238 10.00 6.98 -6.30
C ASN A 238 10.11 6.63 -4.81
N GLY A 239 11.33 6.36 -4.32
CA GLY A 239 11.56 5.84 -2.96
C GLY A 239 11.34 4.32 -2.85
N GLU A 240 11.38 3.60 -3.97
CA GLU A 240 11.07 2.17 -4.03
C GLU A 240 12.33 1.29 -4.13
N ILE A 241 12.19 -0.01 -3.86
CA ILE A 241 13.24 -1.00 -4.09
C ILE A 241 12.95 -1.73 -5.41
N GLU A 242 13.86 -1.64 -6.36
CA GLU A 242 13.80 -2.30 -7.68
C GLU A 242 14.85 -3.42 -7.76
N THR A 243 14.78 -4.29 -8.77
CA THR A 243 15.76 -5.38 -8.99
C THR A 243 16.44 -5.26 -10.35
N ASP A 244 17.58 -5.94 -10.55
CA ASP A 244 18.20 -6.08 -11.88
C ASP A 244 17.47 -7.05 -12.83
N ASN A 245 16.25 -7.49 -12.50
CA ASN A 245 15.48 -8.44 -13.29
C ASN A 245 13.99 -8.06 -13.34
N ALA A 246 13.53 -7.52 -14.48
CA ALA A 246 12.15 -7.03 -14.66
C ALA A 246 11.02 -8.08 -14.48
N ASN A 247 11.36 -9.36 -14.26
CA ASN A 247 10.39 -10.40 -13.88
C ASN A 247 10.15 -10.46 -12.36
N VAL A 248 10.95 -9.75 -11.55
CA VAL A 248 10.93 -9.76 -10.08
C VAL A 248 10.69 -8.36 -9.54
N VAL A 249 9.59 -8.21 -8.81
CA VAL A 249 9.17 -6.99 -8.11
C VAL A 249 9.47 -7.16 -6.62
N CYS A 250 9.95 -6.11 -5.96
CA CYS A 250 10.03 -6.06 -4.50
C CYS A 250 8.72 -5.49 -3.94
N ASP A 251 8.16 -6.20 -2.98
CA ASP A 251 7.00 -5.81 -2.20
C ASP A 251 7.47 -5.42 -0.80
N THR A 252 7.40 -4.13 -0.47
CA THR A 252 7.92 -3.53 0.76
C THR A 252 6.86 -3.34 1.85
N ARG A 253 5.62 -3.85 1.64
CA ARG A 253 4.52 -3.79 2.62
C ARG A 253 4.96 -4.35 3.96
N LYS A 254 4.66 -3.65 5.05
CA LYS A 254 5.14 -4.03 6.38
C LYS A 254 4.36 -5.18 7.00
N ALA A 255 5.02 -5.89 7.91
CA ALA A 255 4.38 -6.91 8.73
C ALA A 255 3.14 -6.36 9.48
N SER A 256 3.17 -5.09 9.91
CA SER A 256 2.00 -4.39 10.45
C SER A 256 0.85 -4.24 9.44
N ASP A 257 1.17 -3.96 8.18
CA ASP A 257 0.19 -3.68 7.13
C ASP A 257 -0.46 -4.99 6.69
N ILE A 258 0.32 -6.07 6.63
CA ILE A 258 -0.16 -7.43 6.37
C ILE A 258 -1.02 -7.93 7.54
N ALA A 259 -0.63 -7.67 8.79
CA ALA A 259 -1.45 -7.99 9.96
C ALA A 259 -2.75 -7.16 10.00
N ALA A 260 -2.71 -5.89 9.59
CA ALA A 260 -3.90 -5.04 9.46
C ALA A 260 -4.81 -5.50 8.31
N TRP A 261 -4.25 -5.90 7.17
CA TRP A 261 -4.99 -6.49 6.05
C TRP A 261 -5.69 -7.80 6.44
N TYR A 262 -5.08 -8.63 7.28
CA TYR A 262 -5.72 -9.83 7.83
C TYR A 262 -6.86 -9.47 8.81
N ALA A 263 -6.73 -8.34 9.52
CA ALA A 263 -7.76 -7.81 10.42
C ALA A 263 -8.87 -7.02 9.71
N ASP A 264 -8.76 -6.75 8.41
CA ASP A 264 -9.73 -5.99 7.62
C ASP A 264 -10.62 -6.86 6.71
N GLY A 265 -11.86 -6.40 6.51
CA GLY A 265 -12.86 -7.07 5.67
C GLY A 265 -13.36 -8.41 6.22
N TRP A 266 -14.07 -9.14 5.34
CA TRP A 266 -14.54 -10.53 5.50
C TRP A 266 -13.98 -11.36 4.32
N LYS A 267 -13.06 -12.28 4.61
CA LYS A 267 -12.19 -13.11 3.76
C LYS A 267 -11.75 -14.39 4.52
N THR A 268 -12.53 -15.47 4.48
CA THR A 268 -12.04 -16.79 4.94
C THR A 268 -10.92 -17.29 4.04
N HIS A 269 -9.85 -17.87 4.61
CA HIS A 269 -8.75 -18.49 3.88
C HIS A 269 -8.51 -19.93 4.37
N ILE A 270 -8.42 -20.89 3.46
CA ILE A 270 -8.28 -22.32 3.75
C ILE A 270 -6.82 -22.76 3.56
N VAL A 271 -6.24 -23.46 4.54
CA VAL A 271 -4.88 -24.00 4.45
C VAL A 271 -4.78 -24.99 3.29
N ASP A 272 -3.85 -24.75 2.36
CA ASP A 272 -3.76 -25.51 1.12
C ASP A 272 -3.02 -26.84 1.31
N GLN A 273 -3.78 -27.89 1.59
CA GLN A 273 -3.25 -29.22 1.88
C GLN A 273 -2.44 -29.84 0.72
N ASP A 274 -2.61 -29.34 -0.52
CA ASP A 274 -1.91 -29.83 -1.70
C ASP A 274 -0.50 -29.21 -1.85
N GLU A 275 -0.26 -28.01 -1.35
CA GLU A 275 1.05 -27.33 -1.38
C GLU A 275 1.40 -26.73 -0.01
N ILE A 276 2.06 -27.55 0.80
CA ILE A 276 2.37 -27.30 2.21
C ILE A 276 3.57 -28.15 2.64
N HIS A 277 4.32 -27.70 3.67
CA HIS A 277 5.44 -28.45 4.23
C HIS A 277 5.04 -29.87 4.71
N ALA A 278 5.96 -30.82 4.56
CA ALA A 278 5.71 -32.26 4.76
C ALA A 278 5.20 -32.63 6.16
N ASP A 279 5.59 -31.92 7.23
CA ASP A 279 5.09 -32.16 8.60
C ASP A 279 3.56 -32.03 8.74
N PHE A 280 2.91 -31.29 7.84
CA PHE A 280 1.47 -30.98 7.88
C PHE A 280 0.67 -31.75 6.82
N LYS A 281 1.31 -32.63 6.03
CA LYS A 281 0.63 -33.44 5.02
C LYS A 281 -0.22 -34.53 5.68
N GLY A 282 -1.54 -34.48 5.45
CA GLY A 282 -2.48 -35.52 5.89
C GLY A 282 -2.78 -35.55 7.40
N ILE A 283 -2.46 -34.49 8.16
CA ILE A 283 -2.83 -34.40 9.58
C ILE A 283 -4.23 -33.81 9.82
N PHE A 284 -4.83 -33.19 8.80
CA PHE A 284 -6.13 -32.56 8.88
C PHE A 284 -7.26 -33.52 8.45
N HIS A 285 -8.36 -33.59 9.21
CA HIS A 285 -9.46 -34.53 8.93
C HIS A 285 -10.41 -34.03 7.82
N SER A 286 -10.52 -32.73 7.65
CA SER A 286 -11.25 -32.08 6.53
C SER A 286 -10.51 -30.84 6.01
N GLY A 287 -9.98 -30.02 6.93
CA GLY A 287 -9.17 -28.85 6.63
C GLY A 287 -8.85 -28.04 7.90
N VAL A 288 -8.18 -26.90 7.68
CA VAL A 288 -8.02 -25.79 8.63
C VAL A 288 -8.33 -24.50 7.89
N GLU A 289 -9.08 -23.62 8.54
CA GLU A 289 -9.49 -22.33 7.98
C GLU A 289 -8.95 -21.21 8.88
N PHE A 290 -8.21 -20.26 8.31
CA PHE A 290 -7.96 -18.97 8.93
C PHE A 290 -9.14 -18.08 8.56
N ASP A 291 -10.03 -17.95 9.54
CA ASP A 291 -11.30 -17.26 9.38
C ASP A 291 -11.25 -15.88 10.01
N ASP A 292 -11.81 -14.93 9.30
CA ASP A 292 -11.63 -13.52 9.59
C ASP A 292 -12.95 -12.81 9.99
N ARG A 293 -13.99 -13.59 10.32
CA ARG A 293 -15.17 -13.10 11.04
C ARG A 293 -14.73 -12.62 12.44
N ASN A 294 -15.63 -12.00 13.20
CA ASN A 294 -15.34 -11.56 14.57
C ASN A 294 -15.96 -12.55 15.58
N PRO A 295 -15.20 -13.16 16.52
CA PRO A 295 -13.75 -13.07 16.69
C PRO A 295 -12.97 -13.74 15.54
N ARG A 296 -11.79 -13.18 15.20
CA ARG A 296 -10.87 -13.78 14.21
C ARG A 296 -10.46 -15.18 14.72
N ASN A 297 -10.47 -16.22 13.88
CA ASN A 297 -10.28 -17.60 14.31
C ASN A 297 -9.32 -18.41 13.43
N LEU A 298 -8.64 -19.38 14.04
CA LEU A 298 -8.22 -20.62 13.39
C LEU A 298 -9.32 -21.64 13.65
N ILE A 299 -9.90 -22.20 12.59
CA ILE A 299 -10.99 -23.21 12.65
C ILE A 299 -10.43 -24.57 12.27
N ALA A 300 -10.74 -25.59 13.07
CA ALA A 300 -10.34 -26.98 12.86
C ALA A 300 -11.51 -27.95 13.10
N CYS A 301 -11.70 -28.93 12.22
CA CYS A 301 -12.66 -30.01 12.42
C CYS A 301 -11.97 -31.26 13.02
N PRO A 302 -12.46 -31.86 14.12
CA PRO A 302 -11.92 -33.12 14.64
C PRO A 302 -12.33 -34.36 13.81
N TRP A 303 -13.13 -34.19 12.75
CA TRP A 303 -13.80 -35.26 12.02
C TRP A 303 -13.77 -35.04 10.51
N SER A 304 -13.82 -36.11 9.72
CA SER A 304 -13.85 -36.06 8.25
C SER A 304 -15.26 -35.82 7.68
N GLY A 305 -16.07 -35.05 8.39
CA GLY A 305 -17.46 -34.73 8.06
C GLY A 305 -18.08 -33.76 9.07
N MET A 306 -19.26 -33.22 8.75
CA MET A 306 -19.94 -32.22 9.59
C MET A 306 -20.36 -32.81 10.95
N GLY A 307 -19.92 -32.19 12.05
CA GLY A 307 -20.27 -32.60 13.41
C GLY A 307 -19.89 -31.57 14.48
N SER A 308 -18.61 -31.22 14.55
CA SER A 308 -18.06 -30.22 15.47
C SER A 308 -16.99 -29.38 14.75
N TYR A 309 -16.99 -28.06 14.94
CA TYR A 309 -15.96 -27.14 14.46
C TYR A 309 -15.36 -26.42 15.67
N ILE A 310 -14.05 -26.58 15.87
CA ILE A 310 -13.31 -25.97 16.99
C ILE A 310 -12.66 -24.68 16.51
N GLY A 311 -12.99 -23.57 17.18
CA GLY A 311 -12.35 -22.28 16.98
C GLY A 311 -11.24 -22.04 18.01
N PHE A 312 -10.17 -21.40 17.58
CA PHE A 312 -9.15 -20.77 18.43
C PHE A 312 -9.08 -19.29 18.07
N ALA A 313 -9.34 -18.40 19.02
CA ALA A 313 -9.29 -16.96 18.74
C ALA A 313 -7.87 -16.53 18.33
N VAL A 314 -7.72 -15.97 17.13
CA VAL A 314 -6.45 -15.54 16.54
C VAL A 314 -6.20 -14.07 16.87
N THR A 315 -5.08 -13.79 17.53
CA THR A 315 -4.51 -12.44 17.65
C THR A 315 -3.19 -12.39 16.91
N MET A 316 -2.95 -11.35 16.12
CA MET A 316 -1.66 -11.12 15.46
C MET A 316 -0.97 -9.88 16.03
N THR A 317 0.36 -9.95 16.13
CA THR A 317 1.24 -8.79 16.33
C THR A 317 2.36 -8.82 15.30
N ALA A 318 3.00 -7.68 15.06
CA ALA A 318 4.01 -7.54 14.02
C ALA A 318 5.24 -6.77 14.52
N ASP A 319 6.42 -7.18 14.05
CA ASP A 319 7.68 -6.46 14.17
C ASP A 319 8.16 -6.04 12.77
N ASN A 320 8.02 -4.75 12.48
CA ASN A 320 8.40 -4.14 11.21
C ASN A 320 9.92 -4.07 11.00
N ALA A 321 10.74 -4.21 12.05
CA ALA A 321 12.20 -4.17 11.94
C ALA A 321 12.79 -5.53 11.53
N THR A 322 12.15 -6.64 11.87
CA THR A 322 12.55 -8.00 11.43
C THR A 322 11.68 -8.59 10.32
N GLY A 323 10.56 -7.94 9.99
CA GLY A 323 9.57 -8.40 9.00
C GLY A 323 8.65 -9.51 9.51
N ARG A 324 8.59 -9.72 10.83
CA ARG A 324 7.92 -10.88 11.45
C ARG A 324 6.50 -10.57 11.87
N ILE A 325 5.58 -11.49 11.59
CA ILE A 325 4.27 -11.58 12.25
C ILE A 325 4.31 -12.70 13.28
N PHE A 326 3.71 -12.48 14.44
CA PHE A 326 3.53 -13.46 15.51
C PHE A 326 2.03 -13.72 15.69
N ILE A 327 1.66 -14.97 15.95
CA ILE A 327 0.26 -15.39 16.09
C ILE A 327 0.07 -15.98 17.49
N SER A 328 -0.92 -15.48 18.21
CA SER A 328 -1.40 -16.04 19.47
C SER A 328 -2.74 -16.71 19.25
N LEU A 329 -2.90 -17.92 19.79
CA LEU A 329 -4.17 -18.67 19.81
C LEU A 329 -4.77 -18.61 21.22
N GLY A 330 -6.04 -18.23 21.31
CA GLY A 330 -6.84 -18.35 22.53
C GLY A 330 -7.28 -19.77 22.82
N GLU A 331 -7.94 -19.97 23.96
CA GLU A 331 -8.52 -21.26 24.36
C GLU A 331 -9.48 -21.83 23.29
N PRO A 332 -9.51 -23.16 23.07
CA PRO A 332 -10.41 -23.79 22.11
C PRO A 332 -11.87 -23.73 22.55
N TYR A 333 -12.77 -23.52 21.59
CA TYR A 333 -14.22 -23.53 21.83
C TYR A 333 -15.02 -24.06 20.63
N ASP A 334 -16.22 -24.58 20.87
CA ASP A 334 -17.15 -24.97 19.81
C ASP A 334 -17.68 -23.72 19.08
N LEU A 335 -17.32 -23.57 17.80
CA LEU A 335 -17.95 -22.61 16.88
C LEU A 335 -19.32 -23.11 16.42
N PHE A 336 -19.37 -24.38 16.03
CA PHE A 336 -20.59 -25.09 15.63
C PHE A 336 -20.46 -26.57 16.04
N GLY A 337 -21.24 -27.02 17.03
CA GLY A 337 -21.17 -28.38 17.54
C GLY A 337 -22.24 -28.66 18.61
N TRP A 338 -22.37 -29.93 19.02
CA TRP A 338 -23.26 -30.32 20.11
C TRP A 338 -22.50 -30.43 21.45
N ASN A 339 -22.69 -29.42 22.31
CA ASN A 339 -22.48 -29.45 23.76
C ASN A 339 -21.04 -29.34 24.32
N ASN A 340 -20.14 -28.54 23.74
CA ASN A 340 -18.81 -28.23 24.29
C ASN A 340 -17.97 -29.50 24.59
N ASN A 341 -17.92 -30.41 23.63
CA ASN A 341 -17.38 -31.76 23.83
C ASN A 341 -15.85 -31.75 24.07
N PRO A 342 -15.35 -32.05 25.29
CA PRO A 342 -13.91 -31.95 25.57
C PRO A 342 -13.09 -32.98 24.78
N ALA A 343 -13.70 -34.06 24.29
CA ALA A 343 -13.02 -35.02 23.42
C ALA A 343 -12.69 -34.43 22.04
N ASP A 344 -13.51 -33.50 21.52
CA ASP A 344 -13.27 -32.84 20.24
C ASP A 344 -12.12 -31.83 20.37
N TYR A 345 -12.09 -31.04 21.46
CA TYR A 345 -10.97 -30.13 21.78
C TYR A 345 -9.66 -30.89 21.95
N ASN A 346 -9.65 -31.93 22.80
CA ASN A 346 -8.47 -32.76 23.06
C ASN A 346 -7.96 -33.42 21.77
N ARG A 347 -8.88 -33.87 20.90
CA ARG A 347 -8.52 -34.49 19.62
C ARG A 347 -7.88 -33.50 18.65
N VAL A 348 -8.43 -32.29 18.50
CA VAL A 348 -7.80 -31.25 17.67
C VAL A 348 -6.43 -30.88 18.23
N GLN A 349 -6.31 -30.68 19.56
CA GLN A 349 -5.02 -30.40 20.20
C GLN A 349 -3.99 -31.53 19.99
N GLN A 350 -4.42 -32.80 20.02
CA GLN A 350 -3.55 -33.96 19.78
C GLN A 350 -3.18 -34.11 18.30
N ASP A 351 -4.17 -34.29 17.42
CA ASP A 351 -3.98 -34.64 16.01
C ASP A 351 -3.33 -33.48 15.24
N TYR A 352 -3.70 -32.23 15.55
CA TYR A 352 -3.19 -31.03 14.87
C TYR A 352 -2.02 -30.39 15.64
N SER A 353 -1.51 -31.04 16.70
CA SER A 353 -0.43 -30.55 17.59
C SER A 353 0.76 -29.91 16.85
N LYS A 354 1.26 -30.54 15.78
CA LYS A 354 2.35 -30.01 14.94
C LYS A 354 2.01 -28.66 14.29
N PHE A 355 0.78 -28.48 13.84
CA PHE A 355 0.33 -27.25 13.18
C PHE A 355 0.04 -26.15 14.20
N LEU A 356 -0.68 -26.48 15.28
CA LEU A 356 -0.97 -25.53 16.36
C LEU A 356 0.31 -25.00 17.02
N SER A 357 1.28 -25.88 17.31
CA SER A 357 2.60 -25.47 17.83
C SER A 357 3.47 -24.76 16.79
N PHE A 358 3.24 -24.97 15.49
CA PHE A 358 3.85 -24.14 14.46
C PHE A 358 3.24 -22.73 14.46
N CYS A 359 1.92 -22.59 14.54
CA CYS A 359 1.23 -21.30 14.54
C CYS A 359 1.66 -20.39 15.72
N VAL A 360 1.93 -20.93 16.90
CA VAL A 360 2.37 -20.13 18.07
C VAL A 360 3.91 -20.06 18.22
N SER A 361 4.66 -20.18 17.13
CA SER A 361 6.13 -20.13 17.16
C SER A 361 6.67 -18.77 17.63
N GLU A 362 7.49 -18.79 18.69
CA GLU A 362 8.18 -17.60 19.25
C GLU A 362 9.12 -16.91 18.25
N ASP A 363 9.57 -17.63 17.21
CA ASP A 363 10.39 -17.05 16.13
C ASP A 363 9.58 -16.19 15.14
N GLY A 364 8.25 -16.33 15.11
CA GLY A 364 7.38 -15.66 14.16
C GLY A 364 7.54 -16.11 12.71
N PHE A 365 6.86 -15.41 11.81
CA PHE A 365 6.66 -15.80 10.42
C PHE A 365 6.90 -14.65 9.46
N TYR A 366 7.36 -14.99 8.25
CA TYR A 366 7.26 -14.12 7.08
C TYR A 366 5.94 -14.42 6.37
N TRP A 367 5.10 -13.39 6.22
CA TRP A 367 3.82 -13.46 5.51
C TRP A 367 3.91 -12.74 4.17
N SER A 368 3.12 -13.18 3.19
CA SER A 368 2.91 -12.48 1.92
C SER A 368 1.56 -12.85 1.34
N TYR A 369 0.91 -11.94 0.60
CA TYR A 369 -0.29 -12.22 -0.18
C TYR A 369 -0.20 -11.59 -1.58
N ASP A 370 -0.80 -12.24 -2.58
CA ASP A 370 -0.90 -11.70 -3.94
C ASP A 370 -1.93 -10.57 -4.03
N ASP A 371 -1.87 -9.76 -5.09
CA ASP A 371 -2.67 -8.53 -5.20
C ASP A 371 -4.19 -8.78 -5.38
N ASN A 372 -4.62 -10.04 -5.51
CA ASN A 372 -6.03 -10.44 -5.62
C ASN A 372 -6.59 -11.04 -4.31
N ASP A 373 -5.81 -11.04 -3.21
CA ASP A 373 -6.12 -11.76 -1.96
C ASP A 373 -6.42 -13.27 -2.21
N SER A 374 -5.79 -13.92 -3.21
CA SER A 374 -6.11 -15.30 -3.60
C SER A 374 -5.25 -16.36 -2.92
N MET A 375 -3.99 -16.02 -2.61
CA MET A 375 -2.97 -16.90 -2.07
C MET A 375 -2.11 -16.19 -1.02
N VAL A 376 -2.11 -16.73 0.20
CA VAL A 376 -1.30 -16.22 1.33
C VAL A 376 -0.21 -17.23 1.68
N TYR A 377 1.05 -16.80 1.71
CA TYR A 377 2.19 -17.62 2.10
C TYR A 377 2.61 -17.32 3.53
N VAL A 378 2.85 -18.36 4.34
CA VAL A 378 3.28 -18.27 5.75
C VAL A 378 4.51 -19.14 5.95
N LEU A 379 5.68 -18.51 6.02
CA LEU A 379 6.98 -19.17 6.20
C LEU A 379 7.48 -18.95 7.63
N SER A 380 8.11 -19.94 8.24
CA SER A 380 8.90 -19.72 9.47
C SER A 380 9.99 -18.67 9.23
N ALA A 381 10.30 -17.86 10.26
CA ALA A 381 11.37 -16.87 10.16
C ALA A 381 12.79 -17.42 10.42
N THR A 382 12.88 -18.71 10.80
CA THR A 382 14.12 -19.41 11.25
C THR A 382 14.21 -20.88 10.84
N GLY A 383 13.08 -21.59 10.72
CA GLY A 383 13.02 -23.03 10.48
C GLY A 383 12.47 -23.43 9.10
N GLU A 384 12.45 -24.73 8.83
CA GLU A 384 12.13 -25.29 7.50
C GLU A 384 10.63 -25.31 7.15
N ARG A 385 9.76 -24.99 8.11
CA ARG A 385 8.30 -25.15 8.01
C ARG A 385 7.61 -23.95 7.34
N TRP A 386 6.59 -24.25 6.55
CA TRP A 386 5.71 -23.28 5.92
C TRP A 386 4.34 -23.89 5.59
N PHE A 387 3.36 -23.02 5.33
CA PHE A 387 2.14 -23.37 4.61
C PHE A 387 1.73 -22.23 3.69
N ARG A 388 0.82 -22.49 2.75
CA ARG A 388 0.04 -21.43 2.11
C ARG A 388 -1.45 -21.62 2.40
N MET A 389 -2.22 -20.57 2.15
CA MET A 389 -3.68 -20.57 2.24
C MET A 389 -4.27 -20.05 0.93
N LYS A 390 -5.43 -20.55 0.56
CA LYS A 390 -6.21 -20.13 -0.61
C LYS A 390 -7.59 -19.62 -0.16
N LYS A 391 -8.12 -18.62 -0.86
CA LYS A 391 -9.47 -18.07 -0.63
C LYS A 391 -10.58 -18.99 -1.18
#